data_AF-A0A5E9A924-F1
#
_entry.id   AF-A0A5E9A924-F1
#
_cell.length_a   1.000
_cell.length_b   1.000
_cell.length_c   1.000
_cell.angle_alpha   90.00
_cell.angle_beta   90.00
_cell.angle_gamma   90.00
#
_symmetry.space_group_name_H-M   'P 1'
#
loop_
_entity.id
_entity.type
_entity.pdbx_description
1 polymer ?
#
loop_
_entity_poly.entity_id
_entity_poly.type
_entity_poly.pdbx_seq_one_letter_code
_entity_poly.pdbx_strand_id
1 'polypeptide(L)'
;LIRSVDPVEPKLAVPDAHYLLARGPFPEADERALLEKHGIDAVVSKNSGGEATYGKIAAARALGIEVVMVRRPPLPDVPSAETVDALAAKVDHLFAPVAERGV
;
A
#
# COMPACT_ATOMS: atom_id res chain seq x y z
N LEU A 1 2.89 -16.22 4.76
CA LEU A 1 2.31 -15.81 3.47
C LEU A 1 3.00 -14.54 2.98
N ILE A 2 3.46 -14.49 1.73
CA ILE A 2 4.06 -13.32 1.09
C ILE A 2 3.23 -13.03 -0.16
N ARG A 3 2.60 -11.85 -0.23
CA ARG A 3 1.87 -11.40 -1.41
C ARG A 3 2.65 -10.30 -2.13
N SER A 4 2.91 -10.49 -3.42
CA SER A 4 3.62 -9.53 -4.27
C SER A 4 2.92 -9.37 -5.62
N VAL A 5 3.16 -8.24 -6.28
CA VAL A 5 2.68 -8.00 -7.65
C VAL A 5 3.50 -8.82 -8.65
N ASP A 6 4.83 -8.75 -8.50
CA ASP A 6 5.78 -9.47 -9.33
C ASP A 6 6.42 -10.62 -8.54
N PRO A 7 6.94 -11.67 -9.22
CA PRO A 7 7.68 -12.74 -8.58
C PRO A 7 8.84 -12.23 -7.71
N VAL A 8 9.00 -12.82 -6.52
CA VAL A 8 10.14 -12.54 -5.64
C VAL A 8 11.27 -13.48 -6.00
N GLU A 9 12.25 -12.96 -6.73
CA GLU A 9 13.41 -13.71 -7.22
C GLU A 9 14.74 -13.03 -6.84
N PRO A 10 15.69 -13.74 -6.20
CA PRO A 10 15.55 -15.10 -5.68
C PRO A 10 14.57 -15.17 -4.52
N LYS A 11 14.02 -16.37 -4.25
CA LYS A 11 13.15 -16.58 -3.09
C LYS A 11 13.87 -16.16 -1.80
N LEU A 12 13.11 -15.58 -0.88
CA LEU A 12 13.64 -15.18 0.43
C LEU A 12 14.08 -16.42 1.22
N ALA A 13 15.17 -16.30 1.95
CA ALA A 13 15.70 -17.32 2.84
C ALA A 13 14.92 -17.38 4.16
N VAL A 14 13.60 -17.58 4.08
CA VAL A 14 12.72 -17.79 5.23
C VAL A 14 12.09 -19.17 5.14
N PRO A 15 11.96 -19.90 6.26
CA PRO A 15 11.28 -21.19 6.27
C PRO A 15 9.78 -21.00 5.95
N ASP A 16 9.18 -22.02 5.33
CA ASP A 16 7.72 -22.14 5.15
C ASP A 16 7.02 -20.93 4.49
N ALA A 17 7.64 -20.41 3.43
CA ALA A 17 7.08 -19.32 2.63
C ALA A 17 6.04 -19.79 1.61
N HIS A 18 4.79 -19.37 1.79
CA HIS A 18 3.78 -19.39 0.73
C HIS A 18 3.78 -18.07 -0.05
N TYR A 19 3.99 -18.11 -1.36
CA TYR A 19 4.03 -16.94 -2.25
C TYR A 19 2.71 -16.82 -3.02
N LEU A 20 2.12 -15.63 -3.00
CA LEU A 20 0.88 -15.29 -3.70
C LEU A 20 1.13 -14.12 -4.64
N LEU A 21 0.97 -14.35 -5.95
CA LEU A 21 1.02 -13.28 -6.94
C LEU A 21 -0.36 -12.65 -7.07
N ALA A 22 -0.46 -11.36 -6.75
CA ALA A 22 -1.71 -10.63 -6.84
C ALA A 22 -1.48 -9.12 -6.89
N ARG A 23 -2.38 -8.43 -7.60
CA ARG A 23 -2.43 -6.97 -7.69
C ARG A 23 -3.79 -6.50 -7.19
N GLY A 24 -3.78 -5.42 -6.39
CA GLY A 24 -5.00 -4.85 -5.83
C GLY A 24 -5.87 -4.14 -6.87
N PRO A 25 -7.00 -3.56 -6.44
CA PRO A 25 -7.36 -3.31 -5.03
C PRO A 25 -7.70 -4.60 -4.26
N PHE A 26 -7.55 -4.54 -2.94
CA PHE A 26 -7.85 -5.66 -2.04
C PHE A 26 -8.99 -5.27 -1.08
N PRO A 27 -10.25 -5.60 -1.39
CA PRO A 27 -11.39 -5.35 -0.53
C PRO A 27 -11.25 -6.04 0.82
N GLU A 28 -11.79 -5.44 1.88
CA GLU A 28 -11.72 -5.98 3.24
C GLU A 28 -12.28 -7.42 3.36
N ALA A 29 -13.40 -7.71 2.69
CA ALA A 29 -14.02 -9.04 2.74
C ALA A 29 -13.09 -10.14 2.19
N ASP A 30 -12.40 -9.85 1.09
CA ASP A 30 -11.45 -10.77 0.47
C ASP A 30 -10.20 -10.95 1.35
N GLU A 31 -9.74 -9.87 1.96
CA GLU A 31 -8.64 -9.91 2.93
C GLU A 31 -9.00 -10.75 4.14
N ARG A 32 -10.20 -10.59 4.69
CA ARG A 32 -10.69 -11.39 5.82
C ARG A 32 -10.70 -12.88 5.47
N ALA A 33 -11.27 -13.24 4.32
CA ALA A 33 -11.31 -14.62 3.87
C ALA A 33 -9.90 -15.21 3.68
N LEU A 34 -8.95 -14.40 3.19
CA LEU A 34 -7.55 -14.81 3.05
C LEU A 34 -6.86 -15.03 4.41
N LEU A 35 -7.07 -14.12 5.37
CA LEU A 35 -6.51 -14.23 6.72
C LEU A 35 -7.04 -15.47 7.44
N GLU A 36 -8.35 -15.72 7.38
CA GLU A 36 -9.00 -16.89 7.97
C GLU A 36 -8.52 -18.19 7.29
N LYS A 37 -8.50 -18.24 5.95
CA LYS A 37 -8.07 -19.43 5.18
C LYS A 37 -6.65 -19.87 5.51
N HIS A 38 -5.75 -18.91 5.72
CA HIS A 38 -4.34 -19.20 5.98
C HIS A 38 -3.98 -19.22 7.46
N GLY A 39 -4.95 -19.04 8.37
CA GLY A 39 -4.70 -19.01 9.82
C GLY A 39 -3.67 -17.96 10.20
N ILE A 40 -3.80 -16.74 9.69
CA ILE A 40 -2.82 -15.67 9.93
C ILE A 40 -3.02 -15.06 11.31
N ASP A 41 -2.00 -15.11 12.17
CA ASP A 41 -2.05 -14.53 13.51
C ASP A 41 -1.48 -13.11 13.61
N ALA A 42 -0.73 -12.66 12.60
CA ALA A 42 -0.17 -11.32 12.53
C ALA A 42 -0.03 -10.79 11.09
N VAL A 43 -0.23 -9.48 10.93
CA VAL A 43 -0.02 -8.74 9.68
C VAL A 43 1.09 -7.72 9.86
N VAL A 44 2.14 -7.84 9.04
CA VAL A 44 3.21 -6.82 8.96
C VAL A 44 2.90 -5.88 7.78
N SER A 45 2.82 -4.58 8.04
CA SER A 45 2.53 -3.59 6.99
C SER A 45 3.41 -2.36 7.09
N LYS A 46 3.79 -1.79 5.95
CA LYS A 46 4.35 -0.44 5.86
C LYS A 46 3.25 0.61 5.97
N ASN A 47 3.52 1.71 6.65
CA ASN A 47 2.61 2.87 6.70
C ASN A 47 2.68 3.71 5.40
N SER A 48 2.20 3.13 4.29
CA SER A 48 2.23 3.75 2.95
C SER A 48 1.16 4.83 2.74
N GLY A 49 0.08 4.83 3.51
CA GLY A 49 -0.91 5.93 3.53
C GLY A 49 -1.86 6.01 2.33
N GLY A 50 -2.46 4.89 1.88
CA GLY A 50 -3.44 4.92 0.79
C GLY A 50 -4.59 3.93 0.98
N GLU A 51 -5.81 4.36 0.63
CA GLU A 51 -7.06 3.61 0.83
C GLU A 51 -7.07 2.25 0.11
N ALA A 52 -6.51 2.18 -1.10
CA ALA A 52 -6.48 0.98 -1.93
C ALA A 52 -5.79 -0.24 -1.29
N THR A 53 -5.01 -0.02 -0.22
CA THR A 53 -4.28 -1.08 0.50
C THR A 53 -4.69 -1.23 1.97
N TYR A 54 -5.73 -0.50 2.39
CA TYR A 54 -6.19 -0.48 3.78
C TYR A 54 -7.00 -1.73 4.16
N GLY A 55 -7.58 -2.45 3.18
CA GLY A 55 -8.45 -3.62 3.41
C GLY A 55 -7.84 -4.66 4.36
N LYS A 56 -6.53 -4.92 4.27
CA LYS A 56 -5.82 -5.86 5.14
C LYS A 56 -5.77 -5.44 6.61
N ILE A 57 -5.69 -4.12 6.85
CA ILE A 57 -5.66 -3.55 8.20
C ILE A 57 -7.05 -3.60 8.81
N ALA A 58 -8.08 -3.28 8.01
CA ALA A 58 -9.47 -3.38 8.43
C ALA A 58 -9.84 -4.83 8.78
N ALA A 59 -9.51 -5.78 7.89
CA ALA A 59 -9.76 -7.20 8.11
C ALA A 59 -9.03 -7.75 9.34
N ALA A 60 -7.73 -7.44 9.50
CA ALA A 60 -6.97 -7.88 10.67
C ALA A 60 -7.57 -7.35 11.98
N ARG A 61 -7.96 -6.06 12.02
CA ARG A 61 -8.61 -5.47 13.19
C ARG A 61 -9.96 -6.12 13.49
N ALA A 62 -10.78 -6.38 12.46
CA ALA A 62 -12.06 -7.06 12.63
C ALA A 62 -11.92 -8.48 13.20
N LEU A 63 -10.81 -9.14 12.90
CA LEU A 63 -10.47 -10.48 13.39
C LEU A 63 -9.69 -10.49 14.72
N GLY A 64 -9.29 -9.32 15.24
CA GLY A 64 -8.43 -9.24 16.43
C GLY A 64 -6.98 -9.71 16.21
N ILE A 65 -6.53 -9.76 14.95
CA ILE A 65 -5.18 -10.14 14.53
C ILE A 65 -4.21 -8.99 14.81
N GLU A 66 -3.00 -9.31 15.26
CA GLU A 66 -1.97 -8.31 15.52
C GLU A 66 -1.55 -7.59 14.21
N VAL A 67 -1.43 -6.27 14.27
CA VAL A 67 -0.92 -5.46 13.16
C VAL A 67 0.39 -4.79 13.55
N VAL A 68 1.49 -5.30 13.00
CA VAL A 68 2.82 -4.72 13.16
C VAL A 68 3.05 -3.68 12.06
N MET A 69 3.01 -2.40 12.43
CA MET A 69 3.18 -1.29 11.49
C MET A 69 4.63 -0.82 11.43
N VAL A 70 5.27 -0.96 10.27
CA VAL A 70 6.58 -0.38 9.98
C VAL A 70 6.42 1.13 9.79
N ARG A 71 7.10 1.90 10.64
CA ARG A 71 7.08 3.37 10.63
C ARG A 71 7.58 3.93 9.29
N ARG A 72 7.02 5.06 8.87
CA ARG A 72 7.54 5.83 7.74
C ARG A 72 8.96 6.33 8.10
N PRO A 73 9.95 6.18 7.20
CA PRO A 73 11.28 6.74 7.43
C PRO A 73 11.21 8.28 7.49
N PRO A 74 12.19 8.94 8.10
CA PRO A 74 12.36 10.39 7.97
C PRO A 74 12.42 10.76 6.49
N LEU A 75 11.65 11.77 6.09
CA LEU A 75 11.66 12.31 4.73
C LEU A 75 12.34 13.69 4.75
N PRO A 76 13.02 14.08 3.66
CA PRO A 76 13.54 15.44 3.54
C PRO A 76 12.38 16.44 3.58
N ASP A 77 12.63 17.61 4.17
CA ASP A 77 11.68 18.71 4.19
C ASP A 77 11.66 19.38 2.82
N VAL A 78 10.76 18.91 1.95
CA VAL A 78 10.54 19.42 0.60
C VAL A 78 9.06 19.76 0.42
N PRO A 79 8.71 20.72 -0.45
CA PRO A 79 7.33 21.01 -0.78
C PRO A 79 6.56 19.74 -1.16
N SER A 80 5.47 19.48 -0.45
CA SER A 80 4.60 18.32 -0.67
C SER A 80 3.14 18.72 -0.54
N ALA A 81 2.25 17.80 -0.91
CA ALA A 81 0.80 17.95 -0.83
C ALA A 81 0.17 16.62 -0.40
N GLU A 82 -0.91 16.71 0.38
CA GLU A 82 -1.63 15.53 0.88
C GLU A 82 -2.64 14.98 -0.13
N THR A 83 -3.03 15.80 -1.11
CA THR A 83 -4.01 15.45 -2.13
C THR A 83 -3.50 15.80 -3.52
N VAL A 84 -4.08 15.13 -4.52
CA VAL A 84 -3.79 15.39 -5.93
C VAL A 84 -4.12 16.84 -6.30
N ASP A 85 -5.28 17.34 -5.87
CA ASP A 85 -5.72 18.72 -6.15
C ASP A 85 -4.78 19.77 -5.55
N ALA A 86 -4.34 19.56 -4.31
CA ALA A 86 -3.40 20.47 -3.66
C ALA A 86 -2.02 20.45 -4.35
N LEU A 87 -1.62 19.30 -4.91
CA LEU A 87 -0.40 19.21 -5.71
C LEU A 87 -0.55 19.93 -7.05
N ALA A 88 -1.67 19.71 -7.76
CA ALA A 88 -1.96 20.35 -9.03
C ALA A 88 -1.91 21.87 -8.90
N ALA A 89 -2.60 22.43 -7.90
CA ALA A 89 -2.58 23.88 -7.64
C ALA A 89 -1.17 24.42 -7.35
N LYS A 90 -0.31 23.67 -6.65
CA LYS A 90 1.09 24.07 -6.40
C LYS A 90 1.93 24.08 -7.67
N VAL A 91 1.69 23.11 -8.57
CA VAL A 91 2.47 22.94 -9.81
C VAL A 91 2.00 23.90 -10.90
N ASP A 92 0.72 24.25 -10.94
CA ASP A 92 0.14 25.18 -11.92
C ASP A 92 0.81 26.56 -11.90
N HIS A 93 1.33 27.00 -10.75
CA HIS A 93 2.05 28.27 -10.61
C HIS A 93 3.55 28.19 -10.94
N LEU A 94 4.11 26.98 -11.09
CA LEU A 94 5.54 26.76 -11.36
C LEU A 94 5.87 26.72 -12.85
N PHE A 95 4.88 26.48 -13.70
CA PHE A 95 5.05 26.48 -15.15
C PHE A 95 4.38 27.70 -15.77
N ALA A 96 5.07 28.40 -16.67
CA ALA A 96 4.44 29.41 -17.51
C ALA A 96 3.25 28.78 -18.26
N PRO A 97 2.19 29.54 -18.61
CA PRO A 97 1.09 28.99 -19.39
C PRO A 97 1.65 28.27 -20.61
N VAL A 98 1.37 26.97 -20.72
CA VAL A 98 1.76 26.21 -21.91
C VAL A 98 0.94 26.78 -23.06
N ALA A 99 1.58 27.64 -23.87
CA ALA A 99 1.03 28.05 -25.16
C ALA A 99 0.81 26.76 -25.96
N GLU A 100 -0.46 26.46 -26.24
CA GLU A 100 -0.95 25.32 -27.03
C GLU A 100 -0.85 23.94 -26.38
N ARG A 101 -1.88 23.58 -25.60
CA ARG A 101 -2.34 22.19 -25.58
C ARG A 101 -3.36 22.04 -26.70
N GLY A 102 -2.90 21.47 -27.82
CA GLY A 102 -3.79 21.00 -28.89
C GLY A 102 -4.82 20.03 -28.32
N VAL A 103 -6.07 20.26 -28.70
CA VAL A 103 -7.23 19.41 -28.41
C VAL A 103 -7.10 18.08 -29.14
#